data_AF-A0A1I0RD37-F1
#
_entry.id   AF-A0A1I0RD37-F1
#
_cell.length_a   1.000
_cell.length_b   1.000
_cell.length_c   1.000
_cell.angle_alpha   90.00
_cell.angle_beta   90.00
_cell.angle_gamma   90.00
#
_symmetry.space_group_name_H-M   'P 1'
#
loop_
_entity.id
_entity.type
_entity.pdbx_description
1 polymer ?
#
loop_
_entity_poly.entity_id
_entity_poly.type
_entity_poly.pdbx_seq_one_letter_code
_entity_poly.pdbx_strand_id
1 'polypeptide(L)'
;MKGFTNFIQSLYLSALPFIGLNIIGIVLLNDLKGYLGVTICLGIFIASLLFSRFIYRTVRKRGGIQFMASIQATPDLDNHLAATESRLNKKRKPAELATLINNKEQLFKGGSISIFGDNYGRHGDFLHRFERAEFTKEKGLLTFYLDTGQVIKIFEPKQIIDATTYLKVGKAKAIRFELSNDEDPIFLEYTYSRGKISYQSNNSAIEAQIDVSLSALALEIS
;
A
#
# COMPACT_ATOMS: atom_id res chain seq x y z
N MET A 1 -5.47 -2.68 21.53
CA MET A 1 -5.06 -4.11 21.39
C MET A 1 -4.15 -4.40 20.19
N LYS A 2 -4.30 -3.73 19.03
CA LYS A 2 -3.43 -3.94 17.84
C LYS A 2 -1.93 -3.67 18.09
N GLY A 3 -1.60 -2.66 18.91
CA GLY A 3 -0.20 -2.35 19.24
C GLY A 3 0.52 -3.46 20.04
N PHE A 4 -0.19 -4.11 20.97
CA PHE A 4 0.37 -5.19 21.81
C PHE A 4 0.57 -6.48 21.01
N THR A 5 -0.38 -6.82 20.15
CA THR A 5 -0.28 -7.99 19.26
C THR A 5 0.84 -7.82 18.24
N ASN A 6 0.98 -6.64 17.64
CA ASN A 6 2.10 -6.34 16.73
C ASN A 6 3.46 -6.35 17.44
N PHE A 7 3.51 -5.96 18.72
CA PHE A 7 4.72 -6.04 19.54
C PHE A 7 5.14 -7.49 19.82
N ILE A 8 4.20 -8.37 20.18
CA ILE A 8 4.49 -9.80 20.38
C ILE A 8 4.92 -10.44 19.06
N GLN A 9 4.19 -10.20 17.98
CA GLN A 9 4.50 -10.75 16.66
C GLN A 9 5.87 -10.29 16.15
N SER A 10 6.24 -9.03 16.36
CA SER A 10 7.55 -8.53 15.92
C SER A 10 8.71 -9.16 16.69
N LEU A 11 8.51 -9.49 17.97
CA LEU A 11 9.51 -10.13 18.81
C LEU A 11 9.73 -11.60 18.40
N TYR A 12 8.65 -12.34 18.14
CA TYR A 12 8.74 -13.72 17.64
C TYR A 12 9.36 -13.79 16.24
N LEU A 13 8.88 -12.98 15.29
CA LEU A 13 9.33 -13.03 13.89
C LEU A 13 10.77 -12.54 13.72
N SER A 14 11.25 -11.63 14.57
CA SER A 14 12.65 -11.18 14.52
C SER A 14 13.61 -12.14 15.23
N ALA A 15 13.15 -12.90 16.22
CA ALA A 15 13.97 -13.87 16.94
C ALA A 15 14.35 -15.08 16.07
N LEU A 16 13.44 -15.55 15.21
CA LEU A 16 13.67 -16.70 14.33
C LEU A 16 14.94 -16.57 13.46
N PRO A 17 15.14 -15.50 12.66
CA PRO A 17 16.34 -15.36 11.85
C PRO A 17 17.60 -15.14 12.69
N PHE A 18 17.48 -14.51 13.86
CA PHE A 18 18.61 -14.38 14.78
C PHE A 18 19.11 -15.75 15.23
N ILE A 19 18.20 -16.59 15.73
CA ILE A 19 18.51 -17.95 16.20
C ILE A 19 19.02 -18.80 15.04
N GLY A 20 18.33 -18.79 13.89
CA GLY A 20 18.69 -19.60 12.73
C GLY A 20 20.08 -19.28 12.17
N LEU A 21 20.41 -18.00 12.00
CA LEU A 21 21.73 -17.60 11.50
C LEU A 21 22.85 -17.90 12.49
N ASN A 22 22.60 -17.74 13.80
CA ASN A 22 23.61 -18.07 14.81
C ASN A 22 23.86 -19.58 14.94
N ILE A 23 22.84 -20.42 14.74
CA ILE A 23 23.04 -21.88 14.64
C ILE A 23 23.97 -22.21 13.48
N ILE A 24 23.77 -21.60 12.30
CA ILE A 24 24.66 -21.77 11.14
C ILE A 24 26.09 -21.30 11.48
N GLY A 25 26.22 -20.17 12.16
CA GLY A 25 27.52 -19.65 12.62
C GLY A 25 28.26 -20.62 13.54
N ILE A 26 27.56 -21.24 14.50
CA ILE A 26 28.14 -22.23 15.43
C ILE A 26 28.58 -23.49 14.68
N VAL A 27 27.78 -23.98 13.73
CA VAL A 27 28.16 -25.14 12.90
C VAL A 27 29.43 -24.83 12.11
N LEU A 28 29.50 -23.66 11.47
CA LEU A 28 30.68 -23.23 10.72
C LEU A 28 31.92 -23.04 11.60
N LEU A 29 31.75 -22.62 12.85
CA LEU A 29 32.86 -22.49 13.81
C LEU A 29 33.50 -23.84 14.14
N ASN A 30 32.72 -24.92 14.17
CA ASN A 30 33.23 -26.28 14.40
C ASN A 30 34.02 -26.81 13.20
N ASP A 31 33.60 -26.47 11.98
CA ASP A 31 34.23 -26.91 10.73
C ASP A 31 35.49 -26.09 10.40
N LEU A 32 35.43 -24.76 10.59
CA LEU A 32 36.51 -23.83 10.31
C LEU A 32 37.28 -23.52 11.60
N LYS A 33 38.14 -24.44 12.03
CA LYS A 33 38.97 -24.24 13.22
C LYS A 33 40.00 -23.12 13.00
N GLY A 34 40.13 -22.23 13.98
CA GLY A 34 41.13 -21.16 14.01
C GLY A 34 40.55 -19.75 13.89
N TYR A 35 41.44 -18.76 13.70
CA TYR A 35 41.08 -17.34 13.68
C TYR A 35 40.02 -16.99 12.61
N LEU A 36 40.06 -17.69 11.47
CA LEU A 36 39.09 -17.49 10.37
C LEU A 36 37.66 -17.91 10.74
N GLY A 37 37.48 -18.99 11.49
CA GLY A 37 36.14 -19.39 11.94
C GLY A 37 35.54 -18.37 12.92
N VAL A 38 36.37 -17.82 13.81
CA VAL A 38 35.96 -16.80 14.77
C VAL A 38 35.53 -15.51 14.06
N THR A 39 36.28 -15.05 13.06
CA THR A 39 35.92 -13.83 12.31
C THR A 39 34.64 -14.00 11.50
N ILE A 40 34.45 -15.16 10.86
CA ILE A 40 33.20 -15.48 10.12
C ILE A 40 32.02 -15.56 11.08
N CYS A 41 32.16 -16.25 12.21
CA CYS A 41 31.10 -16.36 13.22
C CYS A 41 30.70 -14.98 13.77
N LEU A 42 31.67 -14.09 14.03
CA LEU A 42 31.41 -12.73 14.45
C LEU A 42 30.67 -11.93 13.37
N GLY A 43 31.05 -12.08 12.11
CA GLY A 43 30.36 -11.47 10.97
C GLY A 43 28.90 -11.92 10.86
N ILE A 44 28.64 -13.23 10.98
CA ILE A 44 27.29 -13.79 10.98
C ILE A 44 26.48 -13.28 12.17
N PHE A 45 27.08 -13.19 13.36
CA PHE A 45 26.42 -12.64 14.54
C PHE A 45 25.95 -11.19 14.30
N ILE A 46 26.84 -10.33 13.80
CA ILE A 46 26.50 -8.93 13.48
C ILE A 46 25.43 -8.86 12.39
N ALA A 47 25.57 -9.63 11.31
CA ALA A 47 24.61 -9.66 10.22
C ALA A 47 23.22 -10.11 10.70
N SER A 48 23.16 -11.14 11.55
CA SER A 48 21.91 -11.63 12.14
C SER A 48 21.22 -10.57 12.99
N LEU A 49 21.98 -9.79 13.76
CA LEU A 49 21.45 -8.73 14.61
C LEU A 49 20.88 -7.58 13.78
N LEU A 50 21.58 -7.17 12.71
CA LEU A 50 21.09 -6.17 11.76
C LEU A 50 19.83 -6.63 11.04
N PHE A 51 19.80 -7.87 10.57
CA PHE A 51 18.66 -8.44 9.85
C PHE A 51 17.43 -8.59 10.76
N SER A 52 17.61 -9.09 11.99
CA SER A 52 16.53 -9.16 12.99
C SER A 52 16.01 -7.79 13.38
N ARG A 53 16.88 -6.78 13.52
CA ARG A 53 16.45 -5.39 13.77
C ARG A 53 15.62 -4.84 12.61
N PHE A 54 16.00 -5.16 11.37
CA PHE A 54 15.25 -4.77 10.18
C PHE A 54 13.84 -5.40 10.16
N ILE A 55 13.74 -6.71 10.40
CA ILE A 55 12.45 -7.42 10.48
C ILE A 55 11.60 -6.88 11.64
N TYR A 56 12.19 -6.70 12.82
CA TYR A 56 11.48 -6.16 13.98
C TYR A 56 10.85 -4.80 13.69
N ARG A 57 11.62 -3.88 13.09
CA ARG A 57 11.12 -2.56 12.71
C ARG A 57 9.99 -2.65 11.68
N THR A 58 10.13 -3.54 10.70
CA THR A 58 9.14 -3.72 9.64
C THR A 58 7.84 -4.31 10.18
N VAL A 59 7.91 -5.39 10.96
CA VAL A 59 6.74 -6.04 11.57
C VAL A 59 6.09 -5.13 12.61
N ARG A 60 6.85 -4.38 13.40
CA ARG A 60 6.27 -3.45 14.38
C ARG A 60 5.46 -2.33 13.72
N LYS A 61 5.88 -1.88 12.52
CA LYS A 61 5.17 -0.85 11.75
C LYS A 61 3.96 -1.40 10.99
N ARG A 62 4.10 -2.58 10.35
CA ARG A 62 3.11 -3.13 9.40
C ARG A 62 2.21 -4.23 9.98
N GLY A 63 2.62 -4.88 11.08
CA GLY A 63 2.00 -6.09 11.60
C GLY A 63 2.52 -7.36 10.92
N GLY A 64 2.54 -8.49 11.64
CA GLY A 64 3.17 -9.73 11.18
C GLY A 64 2.47 -10.36 9.98
N ILE A 65 1.14 -10.26 9.93
CA ILE A 65 0.33 -10.81 8.83
C ILE A 65 0.64 -10.07 7.52
N GLN A 66 0.71 -8.74 7.54
CA GLN A 66 1.05 -7.96 6.34
C GLN A 66 2.48 -8.22 5.88
N PHE A 67 3.42 -8.41 6.81
CA PHE A 67 4.80 -8.77 6.46
C PHE A 67 4.87 -10.10 5.70
N MET A 68 4.21 -11.15 6.21
CA MET A 68 4.16 -12.46 5.55
C MET A 68 3.39 -12.41 4.23
N ALA A 69 2.24 -11.73 4.21
CA ALA A 69 1.43 -11.58 3.01
C ALA A 69 2.15 -10.81 1.90
N SER A 70 2.96 -9.79 2.24
CA SER A 70 3.73 -9.03 1.24
C SER A 70 4.79 -9.86 0.52
N ILE A 71 5.24 -10.97 1.11
CA ILE A 71 6.20 -11.90 0.51
C ILE A 71 5.50 -12.89 -0.43
N GLN A 72 4.23 -13.22 -0.17
CA GLN A 72 3.46 -14.22 -0.93
C GLN A 72 2.42 -13.64 -1.89
N ALA A 73 2.04 -12.37 -1.76
CA ALA A 73 1.15 -11.69 -2.70
C ALA A 73 1.92 -11.36 -3.99
N THR A 74 2.10 -12.37 -4.82
CA THR A 74 2.64 -12.22 -6.17
C THR A 74 1.66 -11.40 -7.02
N PRO A 75 2.15 -10.54 -7.92
CA PRO A 75 1.29 -9.72 -8.78
C PRO A 75 0.24 -10.49 -9.59
N ASP A 76 0.49 -11.77 -9.83
CA ASP A 76 -0.41 -12.64 -10.59
C ASP A 76 -1.76 -12.88 -9.90
N LEU A 77 -1.81 -12.96 -8.57
CA LEU A 77 -3.07 -13.24 -7.86
C LEU A 77 -4.05 -12.07 -7.99
N ASP A 78 -3.54 -10.84 -7.99
CA ASP A 78 -4.32 -9.62 -8.15
C ASP A 78 -4.81 -9.43 -9.60
N ASN A 79 -3.99 -9.83 -10.58
CA ASN A 79 -4.39 -9.89 -11.99
C ASN A 79 -5.45 -10.97 -12.25
N HIS A 80 -5.41 -12.10 -11.52
CA HIS A 80 -6.43 -13.15 -11.59
C HIS A 80 -7.75 -12.77 -10.89
N LEU A 81 -7.70 -12.04 -9.78
CA LEU A 81 -8.89 -11.46 -9.15
C LEU A 81 -9.54 -10.40 -10.05
N ALA A 82 -8.73 -9.63 -10.77
CA ALA A 82 -9.22 -8.75 -11.83
C ALA A 82 -9.77 -9.53 -13.02
N ALA A 83 -9.42 -10.79 -13.27
CA ALA A 83 -9.95 -11.56 -14.40
C ALA A 83 -11.33 -12.19 -14.13
N THR A 84 -11.69 -12.42 -12.86
CA THR A 84 -12.86 -13.22 -12.49
C THR A 84 -14.02 -12.34 -12.06
N GLU A 85 -14.95 -12.04 -12.98
CA GLU A 85 -16.25 -11.47 -12.61
C GLU A 85 -16.98 -12.46 -11.72
N SER A 86 -17.28 -12.06 -10.48
CA SER A 86 -18.02 -12.87 -9.53
C SER A 86 -19.16 -12.05 -8.95
N ARG A 87 -20.07 -12.71 -8.22
CA ARG A 87 -21.17 -12.02 -7.54
C ARG A 87 -20.68 -10.94 -6.56
N LEU A 88 -19.42 -11.02 -6.12
CA LEU A 88 -18.81 -10.16 -5.09
C LEU A 88 -17.93 -9.04 -5.66
N ASN A 89 -17.32 -9.23 -6.83
CA ASN A 89 -16.45 -8.25 -7.49
C ASN A 89 -16.96 -7.98 -8.91
N LYS A 90 -17.28 -6.73 -9.20
CA LYS A 90 -17.74 -6.29 -10.53
C LYS A 90 -16.71 -5.37 -11.16
N LYS A 91 -16.50 -5.55 -12.47
CA LYS A 91 -15.78 -4.56 -13.28
C LYS A 91 -16.75 -3.47 -13.69
N ARG A 92 -16.32 -2.22 -13.60
CA ARG A 92 -17.13 -1.06 -13.99
C ARG A 92 -16.38 -0.20 -14.98
N LYS A 93 -17.14 0.48 -15.83
CA LYS A 93 -16.61 1.64 -16.55
C LYS A 93 -16.62 2.87 -15.63
N PRO A 94 -15.70 3.84 -15.82
CA PRO A 94 -15.68 5.06 -15.01
C PRO A 94 -17.01 5.83 -15.02
N ALA A 95 -17.64 5.93 -16.19
CA ALA A 95 -18.94 6.58 -16.35
C ALA A 95 -20.04 5.89 -15.53
N GLU A 96 -20.09 4.55 -15.58
CA GLU A 96 -21.06 3.74 -14.83
C GLU A 96 -20.86 3.93 -13.33
N LEU A 97 -19.62 3.89 -12.84
CA LEU A 97 -19.32 4.12 -11.43
C LEU A 97 -19.80 5.50 -10.96
N ALA A 98 -19.55 6.55 -11.75
CA ALA A 98 -19.97 7.89 -11.40
C ALA A 98 -21.51 8.00 -11.27
N THR A 99 -22.25 7.39 -12.21
CA THR A 99 -23.73 7.33 -12.14
C THR A 99 -24.21 6.63 -10.87
N LEU A 100 -23.63 5.50 -10.50
CA LEU A 100 -24.06 4.73 -9.32
C LEU A 100 -23.82 5.49 -8.01
N ILE A 101 -22.67 6.16 -7.90
CA ILE A 101 -22.35 7.00 -6.73
C ILE A 101 -23.34 8.16 -6.63
N ASN A 102 -23.63 8.82 -7.74
CA ASN A 102 -24.58 9.95 -7.77
C ASN A 102 -26.03 9.51 -7.47
N ASN A 103 -26.39 8.28 -7.86
CA ASN A 103 -27.68 7.68 -7.53
C ASN A 103 -27.78 7.17 -6.09
N LYS A 104 -26.70 7.30 -5.30
CA LYS A 104 -26.60 6.79 -3.91
C LYS A 104 -26.94 5.30 -3.79
N GLU A 105 -26.67 4.53 -4.84
CA GLU A 105 -26.73 3.08 -4.74
C GLU A 105 -25.67 2.67 -3.71
N GLN A 106 -26.07 1.95 -2.65
CA GLN A 106 -25.19 1.58 -1.53
C GLN A 106 -24.09 0.60 -1.99
N LEU A 107 -23.09 1.10 -2.71
CA LEU A 107 -21.98 0.31 -3.23
C LEU A 107 -20.97 -0.04 -2.13
N PHE A 108 -20.76 0.87 -1.18
CA PHE A 108 -19.81 0.74 -0.08
C PHE A 108 -20.21 1.67 1.09
N LYS A 109 -19.88 1.29 2.33
CA LYS A 109 -20.26 2.03 3.56
C LYS A 109 -19.33 3.21 3.91
N GLY A 110 -18.43 3.57 3.00
CA GLY A 110 -17.26 4.42 3.26
C GLY A 110 -16.02 3.59 3.64
N GLY A 111 -14.87 4.24 3.71
CA GLY A 111 -13.60 3.57 3.99
C GLY A 111 -12.42 4.53 4.04
N SER A 112 -11.24 3.99 4.29
CA SER A 112 -9.98 4.71 4.15
C SER A 112 -9.50 4.67 2.70
N ILE A 113 -8.75 5.69 2.30
CA ILE A 113 -8.16 5.81 0.96
C ILE A 113 -6.70 5.38 1.05
N SER A 114 -6.24 4.62 0.06
CA SER A 114 -4.83 4.22 -0.04
C SER A 114 -4.35 4.24 -1.49
N ILE A 115 -3.15 4.79 -1.72
CA ILE A 115 -2.48 4.90 -3.02
C ILE A 115 -1.23 4.03 -3.02
N PHE A 116 -1.23 2.97 -3.81
CA PHE A 116 -0.12 2.02 -3.75
C PHE A 116 1.22 2.64 -4.19
N GLY A 117 2.28 2.39 -3.40
CA GLY A 117 3.69 2.66 -3.74
C GLY A 117 4.25 4.01 -3.24
N ASP A 118 3.48 4.74 -2.44
CA ASP A 118 3.97 5.86 -1.64
C ASP A 118 4.65 5.36 -0.33
N ASN A 119 5.81 5.93 0.02
CA ASN A 119 6.64 5.52 1.15
C ASN A 119 6.45 6.40 2.41
N TYR A 120 5.65 7.46 2.35
CA TYR A 120 5.62 8.53 3.37
C TYR A 120 4.46 8.44 4.39
N GLY A 121 3.57 7.43 4.31
CA GLY A 121 2.30 7.45 5.05
C GLY A 121 2.20 6.85 6.46
N ARG A 122 1.21 7.33 7.24
CA ARG A 122 0.75 6.82 8.56
C ARG A 122 -0.62 6.13 8.45
N HIS A 123 -0.84 5.05 9.22
CA HIS A 123 -2.13 4.32 9.35
C HIS A 123 -3.34 5.26 9.59
N GLY A 124 -4.32 5.20 8.71
CA GLY A 124 -5.50 6.07 8.64
C GLY A 124 -6.61 5.63 9.57
N ASP A 125 -6.92 6.48 10.55
CA ASP A 125 -8.13 6.40 11.37
C ASP A 125 -9.31 7.20 10.75
N PHE A 126 -9.14 7.78 9.55
CA PHE A 126 -10.15 8.63 8.90
C PHE A 126 -11.00 7.83 7.91
N LEU A 127 -12.31 7.83 8.14
CA LEU A 127 -13.32 7.23 7.28
C LEU A 127 -13.87 8.31 6.34
N HIS A 128 -13.72 8.10 5.04
CA HIS A 128 -14.30 8.96 4.01
C HIS A 128 -15.52 8.31 3.37
N ARG A 129 -16.49 9.13 2.99
CA ARG A 129 -17.64 8.71 2.17
C ARG A 129 -17.65 9.52 0.88
N PHE A 130 -18.01 8.85 -0.21
CA PHE A 130 -18.22 9.50 -1.48
C PHE A 130 -19.54 10.28 -1.43
N GLU A 131 -19.48 11.58 -1.67
CA GLU A 131 -20.65 12.44 -1.77
C GLU A 131 -21.19 12.42 -3.20
N ARG A 132 -20.30 12.58 -4.18
CA ARG A 132 -20.61 12.58 -5.61
C ARG A 132 -19.38 12.21 -6.43
N ALA A 133 -19.60 11.83 -7.68
CA ALA A 133 -18.53 11.55 -8.62
C ALA A 133 -18.84 12.09 -10.02
N GLU A 134 -17.81 12.53 -10.72
CA GLU A 134 -17.91 13.07 -12.07
C GLU A 134 -16.93 12.35 -13.00
N PHE A 135 -17.37 12.05 -14.22
CA PHE A 135 -16.49 11.48 -15.23
C PHE A 135 -16.51 12.33 -16.49
N THR A 136 -15.36 12.93 -16.80
CA THR A 136 -15.16 13.74 -18.01
C THR A 136 -14.47 12.88 -19.06
N LYS A 137 -15.26 12.33 -19.99
CA LYS A 137 -14.79 11.39 -21.01
C LYS A 137 -13.67 11.97 -21.88
N GLU A 138 -13.75 13.25 -22.24
CA GLU A 138 -12.76 13.95 -23.08
C GLU A 138 -11.36 13.99 -22.44
N LYS A 139 -11.32 14.16 -21.11
CA LYS A 139 -10.07 14.22 -20.33
C LYS A 139 -9.67 12.87 -19.73
N GLY A 140 -10.50 11.84 -19.92
CA GLY A 140 -10.37 10.56 -19.22
C GLY A 140 -10.30 10.73 -17.70
N LEU A 141 -10.98 11.74 -17.14
CA LEU A 141 -10.84 12.14 -15.75
C LEU A 141 -12.03 11.65 -14.93
N LEU A 142 -11.75 10.87 -13.89
CA LEU A 142 -12.72 10.48 -12.87
C LEU A 142 -12.44 11.27 -11.59
N THR A 143 -13.41 12.06 -11.14
CA THR A 143 -13.31 12.90 -9.95
C THR A 143 -14.26 12.37 -8.89
N PHE A 144 -13.76 12.14 -7.69
CA PHE A 144 -14.53 11.82 -6.50
C PHE A 144 -14.52 13.00 -5.55
N TYR A 145 -15.70 13.35 -5.04
CA TYR A 145 -15.88 14.34 -3.99
C TYR A 145 -16.24 13.62 -2.70
N LEU A 146 -15.52 13.92 -1.63
CA LEU A 146 -15.68 13.28 -0.33
C LEU A 146 -16.49 14.17 0.61
N ASP A 147 -17.18 13.55 1.56
CA ASP A 147 -17.92 14.22 2.64
C ASP A 147 -17.06 15.13 3.53
N THR A 148 -15.74 14.95 3.51
CA THR A 148 -14.75 15.78 4.18
C THR A 148 -14.35 17.04 3.41
N GLY A 149 -14.93 17.30 2.22
CA GLY A 149 -14.58 18.44 1.36
C GLY A 149 -13.33 18.21 0.50
N GLN A 150 -12.73 17.02 0.60
CA GLN A 150 -11.56 16.61 -0.17
C GLN A 150 -11.97 16.06 -1.54
N VAL A 151 -11.04 16.13 -2.50
CA VAL A 151 -11.29 15.72 -3.90
C VAL A 151 -10.21 14.75 -4.37
N ILE A 152 -10.61 13.65 -4.99
CA ILE A 152 -9.71 12.69 -5.63
C ILE A 152 -9.90 12.76 -7.13
N LYS A 153 -8.85 13.11 -7.88
CA LYS A 153 -8.83 13.16 -9.33
C LYS A 153 -7.99 12.01 -9.87
N ILE A 154 -8.60 11.13 -10.65
CA ILE A 154 -7.93 9.96 -11.25
C ILE A 154 -7.89 10.14 -12.76
N PHE A 155 -6.68 10.23 -13.30
CA PHE A 155 -6.43 10.44 -14.73
C PHE A 155 -6.29 9.11 -15.46
N GLU A 156 -7.09 8.92 -16.51
CA GLU A 156 -7.11 7.74 -17.39
C GLU A 156 -7.26 6.40 -16.63
N PRO A 157 -8.30 6.20 -15.79
CA PRO A 157 -8.49 4.94 -15.10
C PRO A 157 -8.88 3.82 -16.09
N LYS A 158 -8.08 2.74 -16.16
CA LYS A 158 -8.36 1.60 -17.05
C LYS A 158 -9.03 0.41 -16.36
N GLN A 159 -8.78 0.21 -15.07
CA GLN A 159 -9.35 -0.89 -14.31
C GLN A 159 -10.07 -0.35 -13.09
N ILE A 160 -11.38 -0.58 -13.00
CA ILE A 160 -12.18 -0.22 -11.84
C ILE A 160 -12.91 -1.48 -11.39
N ILE A 161 -12.66 -1.88 -10.15
CA ILE A 161 -13.25 -3.04 -9.52
C ILE A 161 -14.00 -2.56 -8.27
N ASP A 162 -15.31 -2.76 -8.24
CA ASP A 162 -16.13 -2.51 -7.06
C ASP A 162 -16.51 -3.82 -6.37
N ALA A 163 -16.40 -3.81 -5.05
CA ALA A 163 -16.86 -4.85 -4.14
C ALA A 163 -17.53 -4.20 -2.94
N THR A 164 -18.30 -4.98 -2.17
CA THR A 164 -19.03 -4.46 -0.99
C THR A 164 -18.10 -3.81 0.06
N THR A 165 -16.84 -4.23 0.11
CA THR A 165 -15.87 -3.80 1.12
C THR A 165 -14.76 -2.91 0.58
N TYR A 166 -14.62 -2.76 -0.74
CA TYR A 166 -13.56 -1.94 -1.33
C TYR A 166 -13.89 -1.47 -2.74
N LEU A 167 -13.28 -0.35 -3.13
CA LEU A 167 -13.22 0.13 -4.50
C LEU A 167 -11.74 0.19 -4.90
N LYS A 168 -11.37 -0.57 -5.91
CA LYS A 168 -10.00 -0.58 -6.45
C LYS A 168 -9.99 0.08 -7.81
N VAL A 169 -9.20 1.14 -7.94
CA VAL A 169 -8.91 1.78 -9.23
C VAL A 169 -7.45 1.50 -9.57
N GLY A 170 -7.25 0.75 -10.64
CA GLY A 170 -5.94 0.33 -11.13
C GLY A 170 -5.62 0.93 -12.50
N LYS A 171 -4.33 0.94 -12.82
CA LYS A 171 -3.78 1.33 -14.13
C LYS A 171 -4.15 2.76 -14.54
N ALA A 172 -4.24 3.66 -13.57
CA ALA A 172 -4.35 5.09 -13.83
C ALA A 172 -3.00 5.66 -14.34
N LYS A 173 -3.03 6.81 -14.99
CA LYS A 173 -1.82 7.55 -15.39
C LYS A 173 -1.29 8.41 -14.25
N ALA A 174 -2.19 9.07 -13.55
CA ALA A 174 -1.91 9.89 -12.39
C ALA A 174 -3.10 9.90 -11.43
N ILE A 175 -2.83 10.20 -10.16
CA ILE A 175 -3.84 10.39 -9.12
C ILE A 175 -3.48 11.69 -8.39
N ARG A 176 -4.42 12.63 -8.29
CA ARG A 176 -4.24 13.84 -7.50
C ARG A 176 -5.25 13.86 -6.36
N PHE A 177 -4.75 14.05 -5.15
CA PHE A 177 -5.53 14.21 -3.94
C PHE A 177 -5.49 15.67 -3.51
N GLU A 178 -6.65 16.30 -3.38
CA GLU A 178 -6.81 17.71 -3.04
C GLU A 178 -7.49 17.81 -1.67
N LEU A 179 -6.90 18.60 -0.75
CA LEU A 179 -7.42 18.76 0.61
C LEU A 179 -8.64 19.67 0.70
N SER A 180 -8.84 20.52 -0.30
CA SER A 180 -10.00 21.41 -0.43
C SER A 180 -10.39 21.55 -1.89
N ASN A 181 -11.60 22.06 -2.13
CA ASN A 181 -12.13 22.33 -3.48
C ASN A 181 -12.02 23.83 -3.83
N ASP A 182 -10.93 24.48 -3.41
CA ASP A 182 -10.66 25.90 -3.68
C ASP A 182 -9.99 26.09 -5.05
N GLU A 183 -9.86 27.35 -5.53
CA GLU A 183 -9.19 27.65 -6.81
C GLU A 183 -7.69 27.27 -6.80
N ASP A 184 -7.03 27.39 -5.65
CA ASP A 184 -5.65 26.94 -5.40
C ASP A 184 -5.63 25.88 -4.29
N PRO A 185 -6.09 24.65 -4.60
CA PRO A 185 -6.23 23.62 -3.58
C PRO A 185 -4.85 23.11 -3.17
N ILE A 186 -4.69 22.80 -1.89
CA ILE A 186 -3.49 22.11 -1.44
C ILE A 186 -3.58 20.66 -1.92
N PHE A 187 -2.61 20.20 -2.70
CA PHE A 187 -2.69 18.92 -3.40
C PHE A 187 -1.43 18.07 -3.26
N LEU A 188 -1.64 16.76 -3.36
CA LEU A 188 -0.61 15.76 -3.58
C LEU A 188 -0.93 14.99 -4.85
N GLU A 189 -0.02 15.04 -5.81
CA GLU A 189 -0.14 14.37 -7.09
C GLU A 189 0.86 13.23 -7.21
N TYR A 190 0.35 12.07 -7.60
CA TYR A 190 1.09 10.84 -7.83
C TYR A 190 1.10 10.54 -9.32
N THR A 191 2.29 10.44 -9.88
CA THR A 191 2.49 10.08 -11.28
C THR A 191 3.31 8.80 -11.36
N TYR A 192 2.89 7.89 -12.23
CA TYR A 192 3.67 6.70 -12.55
C TYR A 192 4.46 6.92 -13.84
N SER A 193 5.79 6.85 -13.76
CA SER A 193 6.67 6.99 -14.92
C SER A 193 7.86 6.05 -14.82
N ARG A 194 8.12 5.30 -15.89
CA ARG A 194 9.30 4.41 -16.02
C ARG A 194 9.48 3.42 -14.86
N GLY A 195 8.39 2.79 -14.41
CA GLY A 195 8.47 1.80 -13.31
C GLY A 195 8.61 2.40 -11.92
N LYS A 196 8.58 3.73 -11.78
CA LYS A 196 8.69 4.44 -10.50
C LYS A 196 7.48 5.34 -10.29
N ILE A 197 7.05 5.43 -9.04
CA ILE A 197 6.06 6.40 -8.60
C ILE A 197 6.82 7.64 -8.14
N SER A 198 6.47 8.77 -8.72
CA SER A 198 6.91 10.11 -8.29
C SER A 198 5.72 10.85 -7.70
N TYR A 199 5.95 11.65 -6.68
CA TYR A 199 4.93 12.52 -6.11
C TYR A 199 5.36 13.99 -6.21
N GLN A 200 4.37 14.87 -6.32
CA GLN A 200 4.53 16.32 -6.29
C GLN A 200 3.48 16.91 -5.37
N SER A 201 3.90 17.76 -4.43
CA SER A 201 3.01 18.52 -3.56
C SER A 201 3.24 20.01 -3.76
N ASN A 202 2.18 20.81 -3.69
CA ASN A 202 2.32 22.27 -3.59
C ASN A 202 2.50 22.77 -2.14
N ASN A 203 2.47 21.85 -1.15
CA ASN A 203 2.71 22.16 0.25
C ASN A 203 3.52 21.06 0.93
N SER A 204 4.68 21.44 1.48
CA SER A 204 5.59 20.53 2.18
C SER A 204 4.99 19.93 3.46
N ALA A 205 3.95 20.54 4.05
CA ALA A 205 3.27 20.01 5.22
C ALA A 205 2.40 18.75 4.93
N ILE A 206 1.96 18.56 3.67
CA ILE A 206 1.15 17.40 3.26
C ILE A 206 1.96 16.11 3.20
N GLU A 207 3.28 16.19 2.98
CA GLU A 207 4.18 15.01 2.95
C GLU A 207 4.07 14.14 4.22
N ALA A 208 3.51 14.69 5.31
CA ALA A 208 3.35 14.01 6.59
C ALA A 208 1.97 13.35 6.84
N GLN A 209 0.96 13.53 5.98
CA GLN A 209 -0.46 13.29 6.34
C GLN A 209 -1.21 12.16 5.59
N ILE A 210 -0.69 11.57 4.51
CA ILE A 210 -1.46 10.62 3.67
C ILE A 210 -1.02 9.16 3.88
N ASP A 211 -1.97 8.25 4.09
CA ASP A 211 -1.82 6.85 4.56
C ASP A 211 -1.68 5.81 3.44
N VAL A 212 -0.69 4.89 3.47
CA VAL A 212 -0.72 3.69 2.61
C VAL A 212 0.16 2.51 3.10
N SER A 213 -0.35 1.28 2.92
CA SER A 213 0.38 0.00 3.03
C SER A 213 0.66 -0.69 1.66
N LEU A 214 1.63 -1.61 1.62
CA LEU A 214 2.22 -2.20 0.40
C LEU A 214 1.43 -3.34 -0.27
N SER A 215 1.20 -3.26 -1.60
CA SER A 215 1.39 -4.35 -2.60
C SER A 215 1.38 -3.86 -4.09
N ALA A 216 2.34 -4.35 -4.89
CA ALA A 216 2.89 -3.91 -6.21
C ALA A 216 2.02 -3.26 -7.34
N LEU A 217 0.71 -3.03 -7.21
CA LEU A 217 -0.17 -3.11 -8.39
C LEU A 217 -1.18 -1.98 -8.68
N ALA A 218 -1.23 -0.84 -7.97
CA ALA A 218 -2.24 0.17 -8.34
C ALA A 218 -1.93 0.92 -9.65
N LEU A 219 -0.68 0.95 -10.09
CA LEU A 219 -0.24 1.69 -11.29
C LEU A 219 0.62 0.77 -12.16
N GLU A 220 -0.01 0.03 -13.05
CA GLU A 220 0.67 -0.77 -14.06
C GLU A 220 0.06 -0.46 -15.44
N ILE A 221 0.86 -0.04 -16.41
CA ILE A 221 0.44 0.06 -17.81
C ILE A 221 1.05 -1.13 -18.55
N SER A 222 0.17 -1.93 -19.16
CA SER A 222 0.50 -2.76 -20.32
C SER A 222 0.56 -1.90 -21.57
#